data_AF-A0A8K0QRV8-F1
#
_entry.id   AF-A0A8K0QRV8-F1
#
_cell.length_a   1.000
_cell.length_b   1.000
_cell.length_c   1.000
_cell.angle_alpha   90.00
_cell.angle_beta   90.00
_cell.angle_gamma   90.00
#
_symmetry.space_group_name_H-M   'P 1'
#
loop_
_entity.id
_entity.type
_entity.pdbx_description
1 polymer ?
#
loop_
_entity_poly.entity_id
_entity_poly.type
_entity_poly.pdbx_seq_one_letter_code
_entity_poly.pdbx_strand_id
1 'polypeptide(L)'
;MSKQIQLHCPSTKATVDTFIISPYHSPEQTYKAIRLALAIPHASLYTIEAVPITKLDAIQDGQRVLVAAAPQEHMLPDSPPEYEFYTGEEADDVDPDLEGYGLEWDDMSEREKHEHVTSLNARVPERRNRMRITRGWEDVRDEIARVQKMEGADGTGKGKVDVKECEDLIQQRWNITLDQFIPDTYKPPKIPSTATTTRTWDTDFVAAVAVLSSFSHGQASLIREHLVEAIQLRIAEEIDTRAEGHVQTGDVLSAIGIVFERVGVVEAKGVKVRTKPVRAKGKERRKAGKARRKEMSGDE
;
A
#
# COMPACT_ATOMS: atom_id res chain seq x y z
N MET A 1 28.48 19.09 12.79
CA MET A 1 28.87 18.59 11.46
C MET A 1 27.63 18.49 10.59
N SER A 2 27.78 18.66 9.27
CA SER A 2 26.69 18.36 8.32
C SER A 2 26.47 16.86 8.23
N LYS A 3 25.20 16.45 8.07
CA LYS A 3 24.82 15.04 7.88
C LYS A 3 24.33 14.86 6.45
N GLN A 4 24.86 13.89 5.73
CA GLN A 4 24.38 13.48 4.42
C GLN A 4 23.40 12.32 4.59
N ILE A 5 22.18 12.45 4.08
CA ILE A 5 21.13 11.46 4.22
C ILE A 5 20.48 11.16 2.87
N GLN A 6 19.78 10.02 2.80
CA GLN A 6 18.89 9.70 1.70
C GLN A 6 17.45 10.01 2.10
N LEU A 7 16.74 10.77 1.29
CA LEU A 7 15.30 11.00 1.44
C LEU A 7 14.54 10.09 0.49
N HIS A 8 13.49 9.44 0.97
CA HIS A 8 12.58 8.66 0.16
C HIS A 8 11.13 9.04 0.46
N CYS A 9 10.36 9.35 -0.57
CA CYS A 9 8.94 9.66 -0.47
C CYS A 9 8.13 8.53 -1.14
N PRO A 10 7.54 7.59 -0.38
CA PRO A 10 6.84 6.44 -0.95
C PRO A 10 5.67 6.82 -1.85
N SER A 11 4.83 7.79 -1.45
CA SER A 11 3.65 8.21 -2.21
C SER A 11 3.97 8.73 -3.60
N THR A 12 5.07 9.46 -3.76
CA THR A 12 5.53 9.97 -5.07
C THR A 12 6.57 9.06 -5.73
N LYS A 13 7.05 8.04 -5.03
CA LYS A 13 8.21 7.20 -5.38
C LYS A 13 9.49 8.01 -5.65
N ALA A 14 9.56 9.25 -5.16
CA ALA A 14 10.72 10.13 -5.33
C ALA A 14 11.81 9.78 -4.32
N THR A 15 13.07 9.80 -4.76
CA THR A 15 14.23 9.54 -3.91
C THR A 15 15.32 10.58 -4.16
N VAL A 16 15.92 11.09 -3.10
CA VAL A 16 17.07 12.00 -3.14
C VAL A 16 18.21 11.35 -2.36
N ASP A 17 19.23 10.87 -3.06
CA ASP A 17 20.30 10.05 -2.47
C ASP A 17 21.30 10.82 -1.62
N THR A 18 21.42 12.13 -1.83
CA THR A 18 22.49 12.95 -1.22
C THR A 18 21.95 14.28 -0.69
N PHE A 19 20.97 14.22 0.20
CA PHE A 19 20.46 15.43 0.88
C PHE A 19 21.36 15.79 2.06
N ILE A 20 21.72 17.06 2.21
CA ILE A 20 22.64 17.52 3.26
C ILE A 20 21.86 18.33 4.30
N ILE A 21 21.82 17.83 5.54
CA ILE A 21 21.38 18.59 6.71
C ILE A 21 22.58 19.39 7.23
N SER A 22 22.54 20.70 7.00
CA SER A 22 23.54 21.64 7.52
C SER A 22 23.27 21.94 9.00
N PRO A 23 24.30 21.99 9.87
CA PRO A 23 24.13 22.37 11.27
C PRO A 23 23.76 23.84 11.46
N TYR A 24 23.87 24.66 10.40
CA TYR A 24 23.57 26.09 10.43
C TYR A 24 22.14 26.41 9.99
N HIS A 25 21.39 25.41 9.49
CA HIS A 25 19.99 25.61 9.09
C HIS A 25 19.06 25.42 10.28
N SER A 26 18.06 26.27 10.39
CA SER A 26 16.95 26.02 11.32
C SER A 26 16.16 24.78 10.88
N PRO A 27 15.39 24.15 11.79
CA PRO A 27 14.52 23.05 11.41
C PRO A 27 13.57 23.41 10.27
N GLU A 28 12.94 24.58 10.33
CA GLU A 28 12.03 25.06 9.29
C GLU A 28 12.69 25.22 7.92
N GLN A 29 13.92 25.74 7.89
CA GLN A 29 14.70 25.85 6.64
C GLN A 29 15.00 24.47 6.06
N THR A 30 15.32 23.49 6.91
CA THR A 30 15.55 22.10 6.49
C THR A 30 14.27 21.49 5.91
N TYR A 31 13.13 21.62 6.60
CA TYR A 31 11.83 21.15 6.09
C TYR A 31 11.42 21.85 4.77
N LYS A 32 11.74 23.13 4.59
CA LYS A 32 11.51 23.84 3.33
C LYS A 32 12.40 23.30 2.21
N ALA A 33 13.67 23.02 2.49
CA ALA A 33 14.59 22.43 1.54
C ALA A 33 14.18 21.00 1.14
N ILE A 34 13.70 20.18 2.08
CA ILE A 34 13.17 18.82 1.82
C ILE A 34 11.97 18.88 0.88
N ARG A 35 10.99 19.76 1.17
CA ARG A 35 9.82 19.98 0.31
C ARG A 35 10.20 20.36 -1.12
N LEU A 36 11.16 21.25 -1.27
CA LEU A 36 11.68 21.65 -2.58
C LEU A 36 12.42 20.50 -3.30
N ALA A 37 13.25 19.75 -2.58
CA ALA A 37 14.03 18.66 -3.16
C ALA A 37 13.16 17.50 -3.68
N LEU A 38 12.06 17.21 -2.98
CA LEU A 38 11.11 16.16 -3.35
C LEU A 38 9.92 16.67 -4.16
N ALA A 39 9.82 17.98 -4.40
CA ALA A 39 8.68 18.64 -5.05
C ALA A 39 7.31 18.31 -4.40
N ILE A 40 7.26 18.33 -3.07
CA ILE A 40 6.07 18.00 -2.27
C ILE A 40 5.56 19.19 -1.44
N PRO A 41 4.24 19.30 -1.19
CA PRO A 41 3.66 20.42 -0.46
C PRO A 41 3.91 20.35 1.06
N HIS A 42 3.98 19.14 1.61
CA HIS A 42 4.17 18.86 3.03
C HIS A 42 5.36 17.92 3.25
N ALA A 43 5.96 17.94 4.44
CA ALA A 43 7.03 17.03 4.82
C ALA A 43 6.95 16.68 6.31
N SER A 44 6.59 15.44 6.62
CA SER A 44 6.84 14.81 7.92
C SER A 44 7.89 13.72 7.75
N LEU A 45 8.83 13.62 8.69
CA LEU A 45 9.97 12.69 8.59
C LEU A 45 9.76 11.46 9.46
N TYR A 46 10.19 10.30 8.97
CA TYR A 46 10.08 9.03 9.65
C TYR A 46 11.37 8.21 9.48
N THR A 47 11.63 7.32 10.43
CA THR A 47 12.66 6.28 10.26
C THR A 47 12.24 5.27 9.20
N ILE A 48 13.14 4.35 8.83
CA ILE A 48 12.80 3.23 7.95
C ILE A 48 11.76 2.29 8.58
N GLU A 49 11.61 2.28 9.90
CA GLU A 49 10.53 1.54 10.60
C GLU A 49 9.22 2.36 10.74
N ALA A 50 9.08 3.45 9.99
CA ALA A 50 7.91 4.34 10.03
C ALA A 50 7.62 5.00 11.40
N VAL A 51 8.66 5.17 12.22
CA VAL A 51 8.57 5.91 13.48
C VAL A 51 8.77 7.41 13.22
N PRO A 52 7.88 8.30 13.71
CA PRO A 52 8.02 9.74 13.49
C PRO A 52 9.31 10.33 14.06
N ILE A 53 10.02 11.12 13.25
CA ILE A 53 11.22 11.85 13.67
C ILE A 53 10.83 13.30 13.98
N THR A 54 10.75 13.62 15.27
CA THR A 54 10.39 14.99 15.74
C THR A 54 11.60 15.92 15.87
N LYS A 55 12.81 15.37 16.00
CA LYS A 55 14.06 16.13 16.18
C LYS A 55 15.06 15.77 15.09
N LEU A 56 15.47 16.76 14.28
CA LEU A 56 16.47 16.55 13.21
C LEU A 56 17.84 16.10 13.75
N ASP A 57 18.14 16.40 15.00
CA ASP A 57 19.38 15.96 15.64
C ASP A 57 19.45 14.43 15.84
N ALA A 58 18.29 13.75 15.91
CA ALA A 58 18.21 12.30 16.03
C ALA A 58 18.59 11.58 14.73
N ILE A 59 18.56 12.28 13.59
CA ILE A 59 18.94 11.71 12.29
C ILE A 59 20.45 11.46 12.26
N GLN A 60 20.88 10.31 11.79
CA GLN A 60 22.29 9.94 11.67
C GLN A 60 22.85 10.21 10.28
N ASP A 61 24.16 10.37 10.17
CA ASP A 61 24.84 10.46 8.88
C ASP A 61 24.71 9.14 8.09
N GLY A 62 24.42 9.24 6.80
CA GLY A 62 24.15 8.11 5.91
C GLY A 62 22.76 7.48 6.07
N GLN A 63 21.91 7.97 6.97
CA GLN A 63 20.60 7.38 7.22
C GLN A 63 19.63 7.58 6.06
N ARG A 64 18.79 6.58 5.78
CA ARG A 64 17.61 6.71 4.92
C ARG A 64 16.42 7.19 5.76
N VAL A 65 15.76 8.24 5.31
CA VAL A 65 14.63 8.88 5.98
C VAL A 65 13.43 8.84 5.05
N LEU A 66 12.31 8.34 5.57
CA LEU A 66 11.04 8.34 4.86
C LEU A 66 10.35 9.70 5.04
N VAL A 67 9.71 10.18 3.97
CA VAL A 67 9.08 11.51 3.94
C VAL A 67 7.63 11.40 3.48
N ALA A 68 6.70 11.79 4.35
CA ALA A 68 5.29 11.92 4.02
C ALA A 68 5.06 13.24 3.26
N ALA A 69 4.40 13.15 2.11
CA ALA A 69 4.06 14.27 1.23
C ALA A 69 2.75 14.98 1.61
N ALA A 70 1.95 14.39 2.52
CA ALA A 70 0.71 14.97 3.03
C ALA A 70 0.57 14.81 4.55
N PRO A 71 -0.14 15.73 5.25
CA PRO A 71 -0.34 15.63 6.71
C PRO A 71 -1.04 14.36 7.18
N GLN A 72 -1.95 13.84 6.36
CA GLN A 72 -2.75 12.64 6.62
C GLN A 72 -2.11 11.33 6.11
N GLU A 73 -0.90 11.41 5.55
CA GLU A 73 -0.22 10.22 5.04
C GLU A 73 0.38 9.43 6.21
N HIS A 74 -0.09 8.19 6.37
CA HIS A 74 0.46 7.25 7.33
C HIS A 74 1.62 6.49 6.69
N MET A 75 2.82 6.65 7.27
CA MET A 75 4.03 6.01 6.74
C MET A 75 4.03 4.50 7.03
N LEU A 76 4.43 3.72 6.03
CA LEU A 76 4.72 2.29 6.15
C LEU A 76 6.23 2.05 6.28
N PRO A 77 6.65 1.03 7.05
CA PRO A 77 8.04 0.61 7.11
C PRO A 77 8.62 0.28 5.72
N ASP A 78 9.87 0.64 5.49
CA ASP A 78 10.67 0.31 4.29
C ASP A 78 11.25 -1.11 4.39
N SER A 79 10.39 -2.06 4.77
CA SER A 79 10.64 -3.50 4.75
C SER A 79 9.82 -4.17 3.64
N PRO A 80 10.11 -5.42 3.25
CA PRO A 80 9.16 -6.20 2.46
C PRO A 80 7.88 -6.46 3.28
N PRO A 81 6.69 -6.45 2.66
CA PRO A 81 5.46 -6.78 3.38
C PRO A 81 5.47 -8.23 3.88
N GLU A 82 5.05 -8.43 5.12
CA GLU A 82 4.81 -9.74 5.73
C GLU A 82 3.32 -10.10 5.61
N TYR A 83 2.99 -11.40 5.50
CA TYR A 83 1.60 -11.88 5.39
C TYR A 83 1.38 -12.98 6.41
N GLU A 84 0.33 -12.86 7.22
CA GLU A 84 -0.04 -13.88 8.19
C GLU A 84 -1.55 -14.00 8.33
N PHE A 85 -2.03 -15.18 8.72
CA PHE A 85 -3.38 -15.32 9.23
C PHE A 85 -3.44 -14.74 10.64
N TYR A 86 -4.56 -14.10 10.95
CA TYR A 86 -4.71 -13.36 12.18
C TYR A 86 -6.10 -13.55 12.78
N THR A 87 -6.13 -13.97 14.04
CA THR A 87 -7.33 -14.17 14.86
C THR A 87 -7.21 -13.50 16.22
N GLY A 88 -6.44 -12.41 16.33
CA GLY A 88 -6.33 -11.62 17.56
C GLY A 88 -5.12 -11.94 18.44
N GLU A 89 -4.11 -12.66 17.95
CA GLU A 89 -2.96 -13.15 18.72
C GLU A 89 -2.12 -12.04 19.37
N GLU A 90 -2.22 -10.80 18.87
CA GLU A 90 -1.45 -9.64 19.33
C GLU A 90 -2.29 -8.68 20.21
N ALA A 91 -3.33 -9.19 20.87
CA ALA A 91 -4.26 -8.38 21.68
C ALA A 91 -3.59 -7.57 22.81
N ASP A 92 -2.49 -8.07 23.39
CA ASP A 92 -1.75 -7.37 24.46
C ASP A 92 -1.13 -6.03 24.01
N ASP A 93 -0.86 -5.91 22.70
CA ASP A 93 -0.27 -4.71 22.08
C ASP A 93 -1.34 -3.67 21.68
N VAL A 94 -2.63 -3.97 21.90
CA VAL A 94 -3.77 -3.08 21.58
C VAL A 94 -4.07 -2.13 22.73
N ASP A 95 -4.42 -0.89 22.40
CA ASP A 95 -4.86 0.13 23.36
C ASP A 95 -6.00 -0.39 24.26
N PRO A 96 -5.79 -0.47 25.59
CA PRO A 96 -6.78 -0.97 26.54
C PRO A 96 -8.03 -0.09 26.66
N ASP A 97 -7.97 1.15 26.18
CA ASP A 97 -9.09 2.09 26.23
C ASP A 97 -10.05 1.92 25.03
N LEU A 98 -9.77 1.00 24.09
CA LEU A 98 -10.65 0.73 22.96
C LEU A 98 -11.91 -0.05 23.32
N GLU A 99 -12.99 0.24 22.59
CA GLU A 99 -14.18 -0.59 22.60
C GLU A 99 -13.86 -1.98 22.03
N GLY A 100 -14.36 -3.02 22.70
CA GLY A 100 -14.04 -4.40 22.38
C GLY A 100 -12.69 -4.91 22.90
N TYR A 101 -11.91 -4.09 23.62
CA TYR A 101 -10.67 -4.57 24.25
C TYR A 101 -10.94 -5.74 25.21
N GLY A 102 -10.19 -6.83 25.04
CA GLY A 102 -10.32 -8.05 25.82
C GLY A 102 -11.44 -9.00 25.37
N LEU A 103 -12.18 -8.66 24.32
CA LEU A 103 -13.09 -9.61 23.65
C LEU A 103 -12.30 -10.58 22.76
N GLU A 104 -12.86 -11.77 22.56
CA GLU A 104 -12.34 -12.70 21.55
C GLU A 104 -12.61 -12.12 20.15
N TRP A 105 -11.68 -12.39 19.21
CA TRP A 105 -11.73 -11.83 17.86
C TRP A 105 -13.07 -12.08 17.15
N ASP A 106 -13.67 -13.26 17.34
CA ASP A 106 -14.92 -13.63 16.71
C ASP A 106 -16.15 -12.93 17.30
N ASP A 107 -16.05 -12.45 18.55
CA ASP A 107 -17.11 -11.71 19.23
C ASP A 107 -17.09 -10.20 18.92
N MET A 108 -16.00 -9.71 18.32
CA MET A 108 -15.86 -8.30 17.93
C MET A 108 -16.65 -7.98 16.66
N SER A 109 -17.31 -6.83 16.66
CA SER A 109 -17.89 -6.23 15.46
C SER A 109 -16.80 -5.87 14.42
N GLU A 110 -17.21 -5.69 13.17
CA GLU A 110 -16.30 -5.28 12.09
C GLU A 110 -15.58 -3.96 12.39
N ARG A 111 -16.26 -3.08 13.15
CA ARG A 111 -15.70 -1.80 13.60
C ARG A 111 -14.66 -1.99 14.70
N GLU A 112 -14.94 -2.82 15.70
CA GLU A 112 -13.97 -3.13 16.76
C GLU A 112 -12.75 -3.85 16.18
N LYS A 113 -12.92 -4.78 15.22
CA LYS A 113 -11.81 -5.42 14.49
C LYS A 113 -10.94 -4.40 13.73
N HIS A 114 -11.57 -3.39 13.11
CA HIS A 114 -10.84 -2.28 12.50
C HIS A 114 -10.01 -1.51 13.54
N GLU A 115 -10.61 -1.16 14.67
CA GLU A 115 -9.95 -0.38 15.73
C GLU A 115 -8.82 -1.16 16.39
N HIS A 116 -9.00 -2.48 16.57
CA HIS A 116 -7.97 -3.40 17.03
C HIS A 116 -6.72 -3.33 16.17
N VAL A 117 -6.85 -3.56 14.86
CA VAL A 117 -5.71 -3.60 13.94
C VAL A 117 -5.07 -2.22 13.78
N THR A 118 -5.87 -1.15 13.75
CA THR A 118 -5.33 0.21 13.63
C THR A 118 -4.60 0.67 14.89
N SER A 119 -5.08 0.31 16.07
CA SER A 119 -4.41 0.56 17.35
C SER A 119 -3.09 -0.19 17.46
N LEU A 120 -3.07 -1.46 17.04
CA LEU A 120 -1.85 -2.25 16.98
C LEU A 120 -0.79 -1.60 16.09
N ASN A 121 -1.19 -1.15 14.90
CA ASN A 121 -0.34 -0.40 14.00
C ASN A 121 0.11 0.95 14.57
N ALA A 122 -0.69 1.59 15.42
CA ALA A 122 -0.32 2.84 16.09
C ALA A 122 0.71 2.60 17.21
N ARG A 123 0.52 1.55 18.01
CA ARG A 123 1.34 1.21 19.18
C ARG A 123 2.64 0.50 18.81
N VAL A 124 2.65 -0.26 17.71
CA VAL A 124 3.80 -1.03 17.23
C VAL A 124 4.07 -0.69 15.75
N PRO A 125 4.61 0.51 15.44
CA PRO A 125 4.78 0.99 14.07
C PRO A 125 5.60 0.07 13.14
N GLU A 126 6.57 -0.65 13.69
CA GLU A 126 7.41 -1.60 12.96
C GLU A 126 6.62 -2.77 12.36
N ARG A 127 5.42 -3.08 12.88
CA ARG A 127 4.52 -4.13 12.37
C ARG A 127 3.47 -3.59 11.38
N ARG A 128 3.52 -2.30 11.02
CA ARG A 128 2.56 -1.70 10.06
C ARG A 128 2.63 -2.29 8.66
N ASN A 129 3.77 -2.83 8.27
CA ASN A 129 3.96 -3.44 6.96
C ASN A 129 3.60 -4.94 6.96
N ARG A 130 2.76 -5.36 7.91
CA ARG A 130 2.29 -6.73 8.00
C ARG A 130 0.81 -6.78 7.64
N MET A 131 0.50 -7.54 6.59
CA MET A 131 -0.86 -7.85 6.16
C MET A 131 -1.42 -9.00 7.00
N ARG A 132 -2.32 -8.66 7.90
CA ARG A 132 -3.09 -9.59 8.74
C ARG A 132 -4.35 -10.02 7.99
N ILE A 133 -4.40 -11.27 7.60
CA ILE A 133 -5.51 -11.87 6.85
C ILE A 133 -6.47 -12.51 7.85
N THR A 134 -7.66 -11.94 7.98
CA THR A 134 -8.58 -12.28 9.08
C THR A 134 -9.62 -13.35 8.70
N ARG A 135 -9.51 -13.93 7.51
CA ARG A 135 -10.40 -14.98 7.00
C ARG A 135 -9.65 -16.02 6.18
N GLY A 136 -10.10 -17.27 6.26
CA GLY A 136 -9.56 -18.36 5.46
C GLY A 136 -9.88 -18.24 3.97
N TRP A 137 -9.01 -18.79 3.12
CA TRP A 137 -9.19 -18.76 1.66
C TRP A 137 -10.48 -19.44 1.21
N GLU A 138 -10.88 -20.55 1.84
CA GLU A 138 -12.05 -21.33 1.42
C GLU A 138 -13.34 -20.49 1.48
N ASP A 139 -13.54 -19.77 2.59
CA ASP A 139 -14.70 -18.89 2.77
C ASP A 139 -14.69 -17.71 1.78
N VAL A 140 -13.51 -17.10 1.58
CA VAL A 140 -13.32 -16.00 0.65
C VAL A 140 -13.58 -16.44 -0.79
N ARG A 141 -13.07 -17.62 -1.17
CA ARG A 141 -13.28 -18.21 -2.50
C ARG A 141 -14.77 -18.46 -2.76
N ASP A 142 -15.49 -18.98 -1.77
CA ASP A 142 -16.92 -19.26 -1.90
C ASP A 142 -17.73 -17.96 -2.07
N GLU A 143 -17.34 -16.87 -1.40
CA GLU A 143 -17.92 -15.54 -1.61
C GLU A 143 -17.58 -14.95 -2.98
N ILE A 144 -16.33 -15.05 -3.44
CA ILE A 144 -15.94 -14.65 -4.80
C ILE A 144 -16.81 -15.38 -5.84
N ALA A 145 -17.00 -16.68 -5.67
CA ALA A 145 -17.83 -17.48 -6.57
C ALA A 145 -19.30 -17.04 -6.55
N ARG A 146 -19.80 -16.49 -5.43
CA ARG A 146 -21.14 -15.89 -5.38
C ARG A 146 -21.20 -14.58 -6.16
N VAL A 147 -20.22 -13.69 -5.99
CA VAL A 147 -20.13 -12.43 -6.75
C VAL A 147 -20.09 -12.71 -8.25
N GLN A 148 -19.26 -13.65 -8.69
CA GLN A 148 -19.16 -14.01 -10.12
C GLN A 148 -20.42 -14.67 -10.68
N LYS A 149 -21.22 -15.37 -9.86
CA LYS A 149 -22.49 -15.97 -10.32
C LYS A 149 -23.62 -14.95 -10.47
N MET A 150 -23.46 -13.72 -9.96
CA MET A 150 -24.45 -12.65 -10.13
C MET A 150 -24.46 -12.07 -11.55
N GLU A 151 -23.34 -12.17 -12.28
CA GLU A 151 -23.22 -11.75 -13.69
C GLU A 151 -24.17 -12.47 -14.67
N GLY A 152 -24.99 -13.43 -14.22
CA GLY A 152 -25.89 -14.22 -15.07
C GLY A 152 -27.32 -14.44 -14.57
N ALA A 153 -27.75 -13.80 -13.48
CA ALA A 153 -29.09 -14.02 -12.92
C ALA A 153 -30.14 -13.08 -13.53
N ASP A 154 -30.79 -13.55 -14.60
CA ASP A 154 -31.96 -12.94 -15.23
C ASP A 154 -33.04 -12.53 -14.21
N GLY A 155 -33.23 -11.22 -14.02
CA GLY A 155 -34.53 -10.55 -13.77
C GLY A 155 -35.37 -10.92 -12.53
N THR A 156 -35.09 -12.00 -11.81
CA THR A 156 -35.84 -12.39 -10.61
C THR A 156 -35.05 -11.94 -9.40
N GLY A 157 -35.45 -10.83 -8.77
CA GLY A 157 -34.77 -10.15 -7.66
C GLY A 157 -34.63 -10.93 -6.34
N LYS A 158 -34.30 -12.22 -6.39
CA LYS A 158 -33.85 -13.04 -5.25
C LYS A 158 -32.34 -13.22 -5.38
N GLY A 159 -31.57 -12.36 -4.70
CA GLY A 159 -30.11 -12.37 -4.73
C GLY A 159 -29.47 -11.06 -5.19
N LYS A 160 -30.21 -9.95 -5.25
CA LYS A 160 -29.60 -8.63 -5.45
C LYS A 160 -28.73 -8.31 -4.23
N VAL A 161 -27.44 -8.10 -4.47
CA VAL A 161 -26.54 -7.50 -3.48
C VAL A 161 -27.09 -6.14 -3.10
N ASP A 162 -27.27 -5.93 -1.80
CA ASP A 162 -27.53 -4.59 -1.28
C ASP A 162 -26.20 -3.80 -1.33
N VAL A 163 -26.09 -2.94 -2.34
CA VAL A 163 -24.93 -2.08 -2.55
C VAL A 163 -24.66 -1.22 -1.32
N LYS A 164 -25.72 -0.74 -0.66
CA LYS A 164 -25.58 0.12 0.51
C LYS A 164 -25.03 -0.67 1.69
N GLU A 165 -25.53 -1.89 1.91
CA GLU A 165 -24.98 -2.79 2.94
C GLU A 165 -23.49 -3.07 2.69
N CYS A 166 -23.10 -3.30 1.44
CA CYS A 166 -21.69 -3.50 1.09
C CYS A 166 -20.83 -2.24 1.35
N GLU A 167 -21.33 -1.06 0.99
CA GLU A 167 -20.64 0.21 1.27
C GLU A 167 -20.51 0.46 2.79
N ASP A 168 -21.56 0.17 3.56
CA ASP A 168 -21.56 0.29 5.02
C ASP A 168 -20.54 -0.68 5.64
N LEU A 169 -20.46 -1.93 5.17
CA LEU A 169 -19.44 -2.90 5.60
C LEU A 169 -18.03 -2.45 5.26
N ILE A 170 -17.79 -1.97 4.04
CA ILE A 170 -16.49 -1.40 3.64
C ILE A 170 -16.09 -0.27 4.58
N GLN A 171 -17.02 0.64 4.86
CA GLN A 171 -16.76 1.78 5.74
C GLN A 171 -16.50 1.35 7.19
N GLN A 172 -17.20 0.34 7.70
CA GLN A 172 -16.94 -0.19 9.05
C GLN A 172 -15.55 -0.81 9.16
N ARG A 173 -15.16 -1.64 8.18
CA ARG A 173 -13.91 -2.42 8.17
C ARG A 173 -12.66 -1.57 7.93
N TRP A 174 -12.79 -0.47 7.20
CA TRP A 174 -11.67 0.37 6.78
C TRP A 174 -11.70 1.80 7.30
N ASN A 175 -12.83 2.25 7.86
CA ASN A 175 -13.04 3.64 8.30
C ASN A 175 -12.81 4.69 7.20
N ILE A 176 -13.02 4.30 5.94
CA ILE A 176 -12.98 5.17 4.76
C ILE A 176 -14.09 4.74 3.80
N THR A 177 -14.55 5.67 2.97
CA THR A 177 -15.54 5.34 1.94
C THR A 177 -14.88 4.60 0.77
N LEU A 178 -15.68 3.87 -0.01
CA LEU A 178 -15.21 3.25 -1.26
C LEU A 178 -14.55 4.27 -2.19
N ASP A 179 -15.12 5.48 -2.29
CA ASP A 179 -14.52 6.55 -3.10
C ASP A 179 -13.13 6.96 -2.60
N GLN A 180 -12.91 7.03 -1.28
CA GLN A 180 -11.60 7.36 -0.70
C GLN A 180 -10.59 6.21 -0.83
N PHE A 181 -11.07 4.97 -0.93
CA PHE A 181 -10.25 3.78 -1.09
C PHE A 181 -9.59 3.72 -2.48
N ILE A 182 -10.35 4.00 -3.54
CA ILE A 182 -9.83 3.95 -4.91
C ILE A 182 -8.94 5.17 -5.18
N PRO A 183 -7.72 5.02 -5.74
CA PRO A 183 -6.89 6.17 -6.13
C PRO A 183 -7.53 6.99 -7.25
N ASP A 184 -7.36 8.32 -7.22
CA ASP A 184 -8.02 9.22 -8.17
C ASP A 184 -7.74 8.92 -9.64
N THR A 185 -6.54 8.46 -9.94
CA THR A 185 -6.10 8.08 -11.29
C THR A 185 -6.90 6.93 -11.90
N TYR A 186 -7.43 6.02 -11.07
CA TYR A 186 -8.14 4.81 -11.51
C TYR A 186 -9.66 4.91 -11.32
N LYS A 187 -10.15 6.06 -10.85
CA LYS A 187 -11.59 6.29 -10.69
C LYS A 187 -12.23 6.57 -12.05
N PRO A 188 -13.45 6.06 -12.33
CA PRO A 188 -14.20 6.48 -13.50
C PRO A 188 -14.56 7.97 -13.42
N PRO A 189 -14.74 8.64 -14.57
CA PRO A 189 -15.10 10.05 -14.61
C PRO A 189 -16.41 10.30 -13.86
N LYS A 190 -16.47 11.44 -13.17
CA LYS A 190 -17.70 11.87 -12.49
C LYS A 190 -18.74 12.24 -13.54
N ILE A 191 -19.91 11.60 -13.51
CA ILE A 191 -21.01 11.95 -14.40
C ILE A 191 -21.75 13.15 -13.78
N PRO A 192 -21.88 14.28 -14.48
CA PRO A 192 -22.70 15.39 -14.00
C PRO A 192 -24.17 14.98 -14.01
N SER A 193 -24.76 14.77 -12.84
CA SER A 193 -26.21 14.66 -12.64
C SER A 193 -26.76 15.99 -12.13
N THR A 194 -28.01 16.29 -12.47
CA THR A 194 -28.67 17.63 -12.40
C THR A 194 -28.89 18.22 -11.00
N ALA A 195 -28.32 17.64 -9.94
CA ALA A 195 -28.32 18.26 -8.61
C ALA A 195 -27.17 17.79 -7.69
N THR A 196 -26.49 16.69 -8.02
CA THR A 196 -25.40 16.12 -7.22
C THR A 196 -24.43 15.39 -8.12
N THR A 197 -23.14 15.65 -7.98
CA THR A 197 -22.10 14.92 -8.70
C THR A 197 -21.83 13.59 -7.97
N THR A 198 -22.65 12.58 -8.21
CA THR A 198 -22.49 11.25 -7.60
C THR A 198 -21.80 10.29 -8.56
N ARG A 199 -20.76 9.60 -8.08
CA ARG A 199 -20.19 8.46 -8.81
C ARG A 199 -20.97 7.22 -8.43
N THR A 200 -21.52 6.54 -9.42
CA THR A 200 -22.14 5.23 -9.27
C THR A 200 -21.11 4.15 -9.58
N TRP A 201 -20.83 3.31 -8.60
CA TRP A 201 -20.02 2.11 -8.77
C TRP A 201 -20.88 0.95 -9.27
N ASP A 202 -20.27 0.05 -10.04
CA ASP A 202 -20.92 -1.18 -10.47
C ASP A 202 -21.22 -2.11 -9.25
N THR A 203 -22.32 -2.86 -9.30
CA THR A 203 -22.76 -3.69 -8.16
C THR A 203 -21.76 -4.80 -7.85
N ASP A 204 -21.25 -5.47 -8.88
CA ASP A 204 -20.30 -6.58 -8.71
C ASP A 204 -18.94 -6.05 -8.24
N PHE A 205 -18.58 -4.85 -8.69
CA PHE A 205 -17.40 -4.15 -8.18
C PHE A 205 -17.53 -3.85 -6.68
N VAL A 206 -18.64 -3.26 -6.22
CA VAL A 206 -18.85 -2.96 -4.80
C VAL A 206 -18.86 -4.24 -3.97
N ALA A 207 -19.53 -5.30 -4.45
CA ALA A 207 -19.56 -6.60 -3.79
C ALA A 207 -18.16 -7.21 -3.66
N ALA A 208 -17.35 -7.18 -4.74
CA ALA A 208 -15.98 -7.67 -4.71
C ALA A 208 -15.10 -6.87 -3.72
N VAL A 209 -15.28 -5.55 -3.62
CA VAL A 209 -14.55 -4.74 -2.64
C VAL A 209 -15.01 -5.04 -1.22
N ALA A 210 -16.28 -5.37 -1.00
CA ALA A 210 -16.77 -5.83 0.30
C ALA A 210 -16.14 -7.18 0.71
N VAL A 211 -15.91 -8.09 -0.24
CA VAL A 211 -15.14 -9.32 0.02
C VAL A 211 -13.69 -8.98 0.35
N LEU A 212 -13.04 -8.10 -0.43
CA LEU A 212 -11.68 -7.63 -0.19
C LEU A 212 -11.52 -7.01 1.21
N SER A 213 -12.50 -6.23 1.67
CA SER A 213 -12.47 -5.61 3.00
C SER A 213 -12.67 -6.61 4.13
N SER A 214 -13.42 -7.68 3.90
CA SER A 214 -13.78 -8.68 4.92
C SER A 214 -12.61 -9.42 5.56
N PHE A 215 -11.47 -9.49 4.89
CA PHE A 215 -10.25 -10.13 5.42
C PHE A 215 -9.11 -9.15 5.71
N SER A 216 -9.36 -7.83 5.56
CA SER A 216 -8.33 -6.79 5.61
C SER A 216 -8.70 -5.62 6.52
N HIS A 217 -9.37 -5.93 7.64
CA HIS A 217 -9.74 -4.97 8.68
C HIS A 217 -8.58 -4.03 9.04
N GLY A 218 -8.85 -2.72 9.06
CA GLY A 218 -7.86 -1.70 9.42
C GLY A 218 -6.71 -1.50 8.42
N GLN A 219 -6.65 -2.25 7.32
CA GLN A 219 -5.46 -2.34 6.45
C GLN A 219 -5.72 -1.82 5.03
N ALA A 220 -6.61 -0.83 4.91
CA ALA A 220 -7.00 -0.24 3.63
C ALA A 220 -5.81 0.30 2.82
N SER A 221 -4.73 0.76 3.47
CA SER A 221 -3.55 1.23 2.74
C SER A 221 -2.76 0.09 2.09
N LEU A 222 -2.50 -1.00 2.82
CA LEU A 222 -1.77 -2.17 2.32
C LEU A 222 -2.56 -2.85 1.20
N ILE A 223 -3.85 -3.08 1.41
CA ILE A 223 -4.67 -3.78 0.43
C ILE A 223 -4.87 -2.97 -0.86
N ARG A 224 -4.83 -1.63 -0.76
CA ARG A 224 -4.83 -0.73 -1.93
C ARG A 224 -3.59 -0.92 -2.79
N GLU A 225 -2.43 -1.24 -2.23
CA GLU A 225 -1.21 -1.50 -3.01
C GLU A 225 -1.38 -2.72 -3.91
N HIS A 226 -2.02 -3.79 -3.40
CA HIS A 226 -2.33 -4.98 -4.19
C HIS A 226 -3.39 -4.72 -5.27
N LEU A 227 -4.36 -3.85 -4.99
CA LEU A 227 -5.31 -3.40 -6.02
C LEU A 227 -4.60 -2.62 -7.14
N VAL A 228 -3.71 -1.70 -6.79
CA VAL A 228 -2.93 -0.94 -7.77
C VAL A 228 -2.02 -1.86 -8.59
N GLU A 229 -1.41 -2.86 -7.95
CA GLU A 229 -0.62 -3.88 -8.64
C GLU A 229 -1.46 -4.70 -9.62
N ALA A 230 -2.64 -5.16 -9.21
CA ALA A 230 -3.57 -5.88 -10.09
C ALA A 230 -3.97 -5.06 -11.32
N ILE A 231 -4.34 -3.78 -11.12
CA ILE A 231 -4.66 -2.85 -12.21
C ILE A 231 -3.47 -2.70 -13.16
N GLN A 232 -2.26 -2.53 -12.62
CA GLN A 232 -1.05 -2.37 -13.43
C GLN A 232 -0.69 -3.63 -14.23
N LEU A 233 -0.90 -4.82 -13.65
CA LEU A 233 -0.71 -6.09 -14.33
C LEU A 233 -1.68 -6.23 -15.51
N ARG A 234 -2.97 -5.95 -15.31
CA ARG A 234 -3.96 -5.96 -16.39
C ARG A 234 -3.58 -5.00 -17.52
N ILE A 235 -3.28 -3.74 -17.17
CA ILE A 235 -2.88 -2.72 -18.16
C ILE A 235 -1.61 -3.14 -18.93
N ALA A 236 -0.68 -3.84 -18.27
CA ALA A 236 0.55 -4.30 -18.92
C ALA A 236 0.32 -5.51 -19.86
N GLU A 237 -0.68 -6.35 -19.56
CA GLU A 237 -1.03 -7.53 -20.36
C GLU A 237 -1.94 -7.20 -21.54
N GLU A 238 -2.82 -6.20 -21.40
CA GLU A 238 -3.67 -5.70 -22.48
C GLU A 238 -2.88 -4.74 -23.38
N ILE A 239 -2.27 -5.28 -24.45
CA ILE A 239 -1.54 -4.51 -25.48
C ILE A 239 -2.43 -3.44 -26.17
N ASP A 240 -3.76 -3.52 -26.02
CA ASP A 240 -4.71 -2.61 -26.66
C ASP A 240 -4.99 -1.38 -25.79
N THR A 241 -4.54 -0.22 -26.27
CA THR A 241 -4.68 1.15 -25.71
C THR A 241 -6.12 1.63 -25.45
N ARG A 242 -7.12 0.76 -25.55
CA ARG A 242 -8.55 1.02 -25.31
C ARG A 242 -9.04 0.54 -23.94
N ALA A 243 -8.26 -0.24 -23.19
CA ALA A 243 -8.60 -0.56 -21.82
C ALA A 243 -8.69 0.75 -21.04
N GLU A 244 -9.91 1.15 -20.70
CA GLU A 244 -10.14 2.27 -19.80
C GLU A 244 -9.27 2.03 -18.57
N GLY A 245 -8.34 2.94 -18.28
CA GLY A 245 -7.42 2.84 -17.14
C GLY A 245 -8.12 2.95 -15.79
N HIS A 246 -9.43 2.68 -15.75
CA HIS A 246 -10.26 2.66 -14.57
C HIS A 246 -10.24 1.27 -13.94
N VAL A 247 -10.45 1.23 -12.63
CA VAL A 247 -10.55 -0.01 -11.88
C VAL A 247 -11.79 -0.81 -12.30
N GLN A 248 -11.63 -2.12 -12.43
CA GLN A 248 -12.69 -3.07 -12.77
C GLN A 248 -12.84 -4.14 -11.68
N THR A 249 -13.97 -4.87 -11.69
CA THR A 249 -14.22 -5.99 -10.76
C THR A 249 -13.12 -7.04 -10.83
N GLY A 250 -12.62 -7.35 -12.04
CA GLY A 250 -11.50 -8.28 -12.24
C GLY A 250 -10.20 -7.85 -11.56
N ASP A 251 -9.95 -6.53 -11.43
CA ASP A 251 -8.77 -6.02 -10.72
C ASP A 251 -8.87 -6.31 -9.22
N VAL A 252 -10.07 -6.16 -8.64
CA VAL A 252 -10.34 -6.47 -7.22
C VAL A 252 -10.17 -7.96 -6.95
N LEU A 253 -10.74 -8.82 -7.81
CA LEU A 253 -10.59 -10.27 -7.67
C LEU A 253 -9.14 -10.72 -7.82
N SER A 254 -8.40 -10.11 -8.73
CA SER A 254 -6.96 -10.37 -8.90
C SER A 254 -6.15 -9.92 -7.69
N ALA A 255 -6.50 -8.78 -7.09
CA ALA A 255 -5.88 -8.31 -5.85
C ALA A 255 -6.09 -9.29 -4.69
N ILE A 256 -7.30 -9.86 -4.55
CA ILE A 256 -7.56 -10.92 -3.56
C ILE A 256 -6.65 -12.12 -3.83
N GLY A 257 -6.56 -12.56 -5.09
CA GLY A 257 -5.67 -13.64 -5.51
C GLY A 257 -4.22 -13.40 -5.13
N ILE A 258 -3.67 -12.21 -5.42
CA ILE A 258 -2.29 -11.83 -5.09
C ILE A 258 -2.03 -11.96 -3.58
N VAL A 259 -2.95 -11.53 -2.72
CA VAL A 259 -2.77 -11.63 -1.26
C VAL A 259 -2.70 -13.09 -0.81
N PHE A 260 -3.62 -13.92 -1.29
CA PHE A 260 -3.66 -15.34 -0.90
C PHE A 260 -2.54 -16.19 -1.56
N GLU A 261 -1.99 -15.75 -2.69
CA GLU A 261 -0.75 -16.29 -3.25
C GLU A 261 0.45 -15.94 -2.36
N ARG A 262 0.52 -14.70 -1.84
CA ARG A 262 1.64 -14.23 -1.00
C ARG A 262 1.68 -14.86 0.39
N VAL A 263 0.52 -15.19 0.96
CA VAL A 263 0.46 -16.00 2.20
C VAL A 263 0.68 -17.50 1.94
N GLY A 264 0.80 -17.92 0.67
CA GLY A 264 1.16 -19.29 0.29
C GLY A 264 0.00 -20.29 0.28
N VAL A 265 -1.25 -19.82 0.28
CA VAL A 265 -2.44 -20.69 0.27
C VAL A 265 -2.98 -20.94 -1.14
N VAL A 266 -2.70 -20.04 -2.08
CA VAL A 266 -3.00 -20.22 -3.51
C VAL A 266 -1.69 -20.49 -4.25
N GLU A 267 -1.69 -21.45 -5.18
CA GLU A 267 -0.54 -21.67 -6.05
C GLU A 267 -0.25 -20.38 -6.83
N ALA A 268 0.99 -19.89 -6.73
CA ALA A 268 1.42 -18.73 -7.48
C ALA A 268 1.17 -18.99 -8.97
N LYS A 269 0.18 -18.31 -9.55
CA LYS A 269 0.09 -18.25 -11.00
C LYS A 269 1.41 -17.64 -11.46
N GLY A 270 2.10 -18.30 -12.40
CA GLY A 270 3.49 -18.04 -12.78
C GLY A 270 3.80 -16.66 -13.38
N VAL A 271 3.13 -15.60 -12.92
CA VAL A 271 3.49 -14.20 -13.09
C VAL A 271 4.84 -14.03 -12.42
N LYS A 272 5.89 -14.10 -13.23
CA LYS A 272 7.23 -13.64 -12.86
C LYS A 272 7.10 -12.18 -12.47
N VAL A 273 6.84 -11.90 -11.20
CA VAL A 273 7.08 -10.59 -10.61
C VAL A 273 8.55 -10.34 -10.90
N ARG A 274 8.82 -9.47 -11.89
CA ARG A 274 10.13 -8.87 -12.07
C ARG A 274 10.31 -7.93 -10.88
N THR A 275 10.57 -8.48 -9.70
CA THR A 275 11.44 -7.84 -8.73
C THR A 275 12.76 -7.67 -9.46
N LYS A 276 12.94 -6.55 -10.16
CA LYS A 276 14.28 -6.14 -10.56
C LYS A 276 15.04 -6.06 -9.24
N PRO A 277 16.05 -6.91 -8.99
CA PRO A 277 16.94 -6.64 -7.90
C PRO A 277 17.54 -5.28 -8.24
N VAL A 278 17.41 -4.31 -7.34
CA VAL A 278 18.19 -3.08 -7.38
C VAL A 278 19.63 -3.51 -7.18
N ARG A 279 20.25 -3.98 -8.28
CA ARG A 279 21.65 -4.32 -8.33
C ARG A 279 22.38 -3.00 -8.23
N ALA A 280 22.98 -2.78 -7.06
CA ALA A 280 23.97 -1.77 -6.80
C ALA A 280 24.94 -1.65 -7.99
N LYS A 281 24.71 -0.68 -8.89
CA LYS A 281 25.67 -0.26 -9.90
C LYS A 281 26.67 0.66 -9.22
N GLY A 282 27.50 0.07 -8.38
CA GLY A 282 28.47 0.79 -7.58
C GLY A 282 29.68 -0.06 -7.23
N LYS A 283 30.20 -0.90 -8.14
CA LYS A 283 31.53 -1.52 -8.01
C LYS A 283 32.02 -2.30 -9.23
N GLU A 284 32.02 -1.72 -10.43
CA GLU A 284 32.79 -2.36 -11.54
C GLU A 284 33.27 -1.41 -12.66
N ARG A 285 33.87 -0.28 -12.28
CA ARG A 285 34.65 0.57 -13.21
C ARG A 285 36.08 0.86 -12.73
N ARG A 286 36.68 -0.09 -12.02
CA ARG A 286 38.13 -0.13 -11.75
C ARG A 286 38.72 -1.44 -12.24
N LYS A 287 38.72 -1.65 -13.55
CA LYS A 287 39.56 -2.67 -14.24
C LYS A 287 39.68 -2.47 -15.76
N ALA A 288 39.47 -1.25 -16.27
CA ALA A 288 39.68 -0.90 -17.68
C ALA A 288 40.73 0.23 -17.84
N GLY A 289 41.86 0.13 -17.12
CA GLY A 289 42.96 1.11 -17.16
C GLY A 289 44.35 0.49 -17.16
N LYS A 290 44.49 -0.84 -17.33
CA LYS A 290 45.78 -1.54 -17.25
C LYS A 290 46.07 -2.45 -18.46
N ALA A 291 45.55 -2.10 -19.63
CA ALA A 291 45.81 -2.80 -20.90
C ALA A 291 46.33 -1.88 -22.02
N ARG A 292 46.70 -0.63 -21.73
CA ARG A 292 47.26 0.33 -22.72
C ARG A 292 48.61 0.94 -22.33
N ARG A 293 49.41 0.21 -21.54
CA ARG A 293 50.82 0.54 -21.26
C ARG A 293 51.72 -0.69 -21.39
N LYS A 294 51.53 -1.45 -22.47
CA LYS A 294 52.46 -2.51 -22.89
C LYS A 294 52.66 -2.56 -24.41
N GLU A 295 52.49 -1.40 -25.06
CA GLU A 295 52.98 -1.10 -26.41
C GLU A 295 53.76 0.21 -26.30
N MET A 296 54.98 0.10 -25.77
CA MET A 296 56.10 1.05 -25.81
C MET A 296 57.09 0.65 -24.72
N SER A 297 57.77 -0.48 -24.91
CA SER A 297 59.09 -0.77 -24.31
C SER A 297 59.69 -2.01 -24.97
N GLY A 298 60.55 -1.74 -25.97
CA GLY A 298 61.68 -2.57 -26.42
C GLY A 298 61.36 -3.69 -27.42
N ASP A 299 62.20 -3.96 -28.42
CA ASP A 299 63.42 -3.29 -28.90
C ASP A 299 63.74 -3.93 -30.27
N GLU A 300 64.05 -3.11 -31.28
CA GLU A 300 65.09 -3.27 -32.32
C GLU A 300 65.00 -2.14 -33.35
#